data_AF-A0A7V8AC02-F1
#
_entry.id   AF-A0A7V8AC02-F1
#
_cell.length_a   1.000
_cell.length_b   1.000
_cell.length_c   1.000
_cell.angle_alpha   90.00
_cell.angle_beta   90.00
_cell.angle_gamma   90.00
#
_symmetry.space_group_name_H-M   'P 1'
#
loop_
_entity.id
_entity.type
_entity.pdbx_description
1 polymer ?
#
loop_
_entity_poly.entity_id
_entity_poly.type
_entity_poly.pdbx_seq_one_letter_code
_entity_poly.pdbx_strand_id
1 'polypeptide(L)'
;MPNNPNLYRRTLLSAIGGSIIASAVSSFAYSGESASLKLSRADYLDRLNAIWHGQMIAAMLTVRFEHKVAAAVPINGFSEPMQFAWLDDDWYYEMCALRGFEKYGIDMNIDELGQQWLDNNCGSWGSSAIALENLKRGIPGSMAGHPSNNRYWWTIGPVFSADIYGALAPAMPNVAAAMARKLGKINGHAEAVDGAVFLAGAISLAF
;
A
#
# COMPACT_ATOMS: atom_id res chain seq x y z
N MET A 1 -65.10 10.23 46.57
CA MET A 1 -64.89 11.10 47.74
C MET A 1 -64.13 10.32 48.80
N PRO A 2 -63.22 10.93 49.58
CA PRO A 2 -62.79 12.34 49.60
C PRO A 2 -61.40 12.52 48.93
N ASN A 3 -61.10 13.56 48.15
CA ASN A 3 -60.95 14.97 48.51
C ASN A 3 -59.95 15.21 49.66
N ASN A 4 -58.70 15.53 49.33
CA ASN A 4 -58.03 16.61 50.05
C ASN A 4 -57.07 17.40 49.14
N PRO A 5 -57.44 18.63 48.72
CA PRO A 5 -56.60 19.54 47.97
C PRO A 5 -55.79 20.45 48.92
N ASN A 6 -54.63 20.91 48.46
CA ASN A 6 -53.83 22.00 49.06
C ASN A 6 -52.97 21.66 50.28
N LEU A 7 -51.76 21.15 50.04
CA LEU A 7 -50.59 21.70 50.73
C LEU A 7 -49.71 22.43 49.70
N TYR A 8 -49.85 23.75 49.68
CA TYR A 8 -49.07 24.66 48.85
C TYR A 8 -47.65 24.84 49.39
N ARG A 9 -46.70 24.86 48.46
CA ARG A 9 -45.46 25.68 48.40
C ARG A 9 -44.32 25.38 49.37
N ARG A 10 -43.20 24.92 48.80
CA ARG A 10 -41.91 25.64 48.69
C ARG A 10 -40.98 24.87 47.74
N THR A 11 -40.89 25.28 46.47
CA THR A 11 -39.69 25.87 45.81
C THR A 11 -38.43 25.01 45.88
N LEU A 12 -38.03 24.38 44.76
CA LEU A 12 -36.81 24.75 43.99
C LEU A 12 -36.54 23.75 42.84
N LEU A 13 -36.21 24.39 41.72
CA LEU A 13 -35.75 23.93 40.40
C LEU A 13 -34.72 22.78 40.35
N SER A 14 -34.59 22.27 39.11
CA SER A 14 -33.44 21.62 38.47
C SER A 14 -33.38 20.09 38.60
N ALA A 15 -33.00 19.32 37.59
CA ALA A 15 -32.75 19.56 36.17
C ALA A 15 -32.63 18.18 35.50
N ILE A 16 -32.84 18.19 34.19
CA ILE A 16 -32.63 17.10 33.25
C ILE A 16 -31.19 16.57 33.39
N GLY A 17 -31.03 15.27 33.64
CA GLY A 17 -29.73 14.59 33.68
C GLY A 17 -29.66 13.50 32.61
N GLY A 18 -29.47 13.89 31.36
CA GLY A 18 -29.03 12.98 30.31
C GLY A 18 -27.54 12.72 30.47
N SER A 19 -27.16 11.46 30.70
CA SER A 19 -25.75 11.04 30.77
C SER A 19 -25.13 11.03 29.38
N ILE A 20 -24.36 12.07 29.05
CA ILE A 20 -23.38 12.04 27.97
C ILE A 20 -22.12 11.36 28.55
N ILE A 21 -21.84 10.14 28.10
CA ILE A 21 -20.53 9.52 28.32
C ILE A 21 -19.56 10.19 27.34
N ALA A 22 -18.84 11.21 27.82
CA ALA A 22 -17.70 11.76 27.11
C ALA A 22 -16.51 10.82 27.30
N SER A 23 -16.22 10.01 26.28
CA SER A 23 -14.99 9.22 26.21
C SER A 23 -13.81 10.19 26.16
N ALA A 24 -13.06 10.28 27.25
CA ALA A 24 -11.81 11.02 27.31
C ALA A 24 -10.77 10.33 26.42
N VAL A 25 -10.67 10.75 25.15
CA VAL A 25 -9.51 10.46 24.33
C VAL A 25 -8.36 11.27 24.90
N SER A 26 -7.52 10.63 25.70
CA SER A 26 -6.29 11.23 26.20
C SER A 26 -5.34 11.41 25.02
N SER A 27 -5.29 12.62 24.49
CA SER A 27 -4.29 13.03 23.51
C SER A 27 -2.93 13.01 24.18
N PHE A 28 -2.21 11.88 24.09
CA PHE A 28 -0.77 11.89 24.33
C PHE A 28 -0.13 12.71 23.21
N ALA A 29 0.06 14.00 23.46
CA ALA A 29 0.92 14.81 22.64
C ALA A 29 2.34 14.24 22.81
N TYR A 30 2.83 13.54 21.79
CA TYR A 30 4.21 13.11 21.72
C TYR A 30 5.08 14.36 21.65
N SER A 31 5.61 14.80 22.81
CA SER A 31 6.54 15.92 22.92
C SER A 31 7.99 15.46 22.75
N GLY A 32 8.22 14.39 22.00
CA GLY A 32 9.56 13.98 21.61
C GLY A 32 10.07 14.95 20.56
N GLU A 33 11.25 15.53 20.79
CA GLU A 33 12.02 16.18 19.75
C GLU A 33 12.11 15.20 18.57
N SER A 34 11.55 15.58 17.42
CA SER A 34 11.56 14.73 16.22
C SER A 34 13.01 14.64 15.76
N ALA A 35 13.75 13.66 16.27
CA ALA A 35 15.11 13.41 15.86
C ALA A 35 15.13 13.17 14.35
N SER A 36 15.72 14.10 13.61
CA SER A 36 15.86 13.96 12.16
C SER A 36 16.86 12.85 11.88
N LEU A 37 16.42 11.80 11.18
CA LEU A 37 17.33 10.79 10.66
C LEU A 37 18.19 11.41 9.55
N LYS A 38 19.50 11.18 9.64
CA LYS A 38 20.45 11.58 8.60
C LYS A 38 20.89 10.33 7.85
N LEU A 39 20.51 10.27 6.58
CA LEU A 39 20.92 9.21 5.67
C LEU A 39 21.94 9.79 4.70
N SER A 40 23.14 9.23 4.63
CA SER A 40 24.11 9.66 3.62
C SER A 40 23.65 9.19 2.24
N ARG A 41 24.09 9.89 1.19
CA ARG A 41 23.81 9.44 -0.19
C ARG A 41 24.38 8.04 -0.47
N ALA A 42 25.52 7.70 0.14
CA ALA A 42 26.12 6.39 -0.02
C ALA A 42 25.24 5.30 0.61
N ASP A 43 24.78 5.51 1.85
CA ASP A 43 23.90 4.55 2.55
C ASP A 43 22.54 4.42 1.84
N TYR A 44 21.99 5.53 1.35
CA TYR A 44 20.77 5.50 0.53
C TYR A 44 20.96 4.63 -0.71
N LEU A 45 22.04 4.85 -1.47
CA LEU A 45 22.30 4.09 -2.69
C LEU A 45 22.58 2.61 -2.39
N ASP A 46 23.28 2.31 -1.31
CA ASP A 46 23.54 0.93 -0.88
C ASP A 46 22.22 0.18 -0.61
N ARG A 47 21.34 0.78 0.19
CA ARG A 47 20.02 0.21 0.49
C ARG A 47 19.10 0.13 -0.71
N LEU A 48 19.10 1.15 -1.58
CA LEU A 48 18.34 1.12 -2.83
C LEU A 48 18.82 -0.01 -3.75
N ASN A 49 20.15 -0.20 -3.86
CA ASN A 49 20.71 -1.34 -4.58
C ASN A 49 20.28 -2.66 -3.93
N ALA A 50 20.29 -2.75 -2.60
CA ALA A 50 19.87 -3.97 -1.91
C ALA A 50 18.41 -4.36 -2.20
N ILE A 51 17.50 -3.39 -2.34
CA ILE A 51 16.10 -3.62 -2.74
C ILE A 51 16.06 -4.29 -4.12
N TRP A 52 16.64 -3.65 -5.14
CA TRP A 52 16.61 -4.16 -6.51
C TRP A 52 17.29 -5.53 -6.64
N HIS A 53 18.48 -5.68 -6.07
CA HIS A 53 19.20 -6.95 -6.12
C HIS A 53 18.48 -8.04 -5.32
N GLY A 54 17.89 -7.70 -4.18
CA GLY A 54 17.13 -8.63 -3.35
C GLY A 54 15.95 -9.24 -4.11
N GLN A 55 15.17 -8.42 -4.79
CA GLN A 55 14.04 -8.87 -5.62
C GLN A 55 14.52 -9.76 -6.78
N MET A 56 15.54 -9.33 -7.53
CA MET A 56 16.11 -10.11 -8.64
C MET A 56 16.66 -11.46 -8.16
N ILE A 57 17.40 -11.49 -7.05
CA ILE A 57 17.95 -12.72 -6.46
C ILE A 57 16.81 -13.64 -6.03
N ALA A 58 15.79 -13.11 -5.35
CA ALA A 58 14.64 -13.89 -4.90
C ALA A 58 13.91 -14.54 -6.08
N ALA A 59 13.53 -13.75 -7.08
CA ALA A 59 12.84 -14.25 -8.28
C ALA A 59 13.63 -15.37 -8.97
N MET A 60 14.94 -15.19 -9.15
CA MET A 60 15.79 -16.19 -9.81
C MET A 60 15.98 -17.47 -8.99
N LEU A 61 15.97 -17.38 -7.65
CA LEU A 61 16.00 -18.56 -6.79
C LEU A 61 14.67 -19.32 -6.80
N THR A 62 13.55 -18.62 -6.97
CA THR A 62 12.21 -19.17 -6.73
C THR A 62 11.40 -19.48 -7.98
N VAL A 63 11.69 -18.90 -9.14
CA VAL A 63 10.88 -19.05 -10.37
C VAL A 63 10.65 -20.51 -10.78
N ARG A 64 11.63 -21.40 -10.55
CA ARG A 64 11.49 -22.84 -10.83
C ARG A 64 10.39 -23.53 -10.01
N PHE A 65 9.94 -22.90 -8.94
CA PHE A 65 8.87 -23.37 -8.06
C PHE A 65 7.53 -22.70 -8.34
N GLU A 66 7.47 -21.77 -9.29
CA GLU A 66 6.20 -21.15 -9.68
C GLU A 66 5.21 -22.23 -10.14
N HIS A 67 3.96 -22.09 -9.70
CA HIS A 67 2.87 -23.07 -9.88
C HIS A 67 3.11 -24.45 -9.24
N LYS A 68 4.08 -24.60 -8.33
CA LYS A 68 4.25 -25.79 -7.51
C LYS A 68 3.60 -25.59 -6.14
N VAL A 69 3.11 -26.69 -5.54
CA VAL A 69 2.39 -26.66 -4.25
C VAL A 69 3.30 -26.28 -3.08
N ALA A 70 4.61 -26.52 -3.20
CA ALA A 70 5.63 -26.09 -2.23
C ALA A 70 7.01 -26.07 -2.89
N ALA A 71 7.98 -25.40 -2.25
CA ALA A 71 9.39 -25.62 -2.54
C ALA A 71 9.72 -27.09 -2.24
N ALA A 72 9.82 -27.91 -3.29
CA ALA A 72 10.04 -29.34 -3.15
C ALA A 72 11.47 -29.69 -2.69
N VAL A 73 12.35 -28.69 -2.59
CA VAL A 73 13.76 -28.82 -2.19
C VAL A 73 14.24 -27.57 -1.42
N PRO A 74 15.24 -27.69 -0.53
CA PRO A 74 15.94 -26.55 0.05
C PRO A 74 16.55 -25.62 -1.00
N ILE A 75 16.51 -24.30 -0.74
CA ILE A 75 17.14 -23.29 -1.59
C ILE A 75 18.50 -22.93 -0.99
N ASN A 76 19.57 -23.56 -1.50
CA ASN A 76 20.94 -23.38 -0.99
C ASN A 76 21.81 -22.50 -1.90
N GLY A 77 21.20 -21.85 -2.90
CA GLY A 77 21.89 -21.05 -3.91
C GLY A 77 21.22 -21.18 -5.28
N PHE A 78 21.77 -20.47 -6.26
CA PHE A 78 21.33 -20.55 -7.65
C PHE A 78 21.60 -21.94 -8.20
N SER A 79 20.67 -22.48 -8.99
CA SER A 79 20.86 -23.79 -9.65
C SER A 79 21.96 -23.77 -10.70
N GLU A 80 22.20 -22.62 -11.34
CA GLU A 80 23.20 -22.44 -12.38
C GLU A 80 23.91 -21.09 -12.20
N PRO A 81 25.16 -20.93 -12.67
CA PRO A 81 25.83 -19.64 -12.69
C PRO A 81 25.01 -18.61 -13.47
N MET A 82 24.67 -17.50 -12.82
CA MET A 82 23.83 -16.46 -13.41
C MET A 82 24.69 -15.41 -14.10
N GLN A 83 24.44 -15.19 -15.39
CA GLN A 83 25.09 -14.11 -16.15
C GLN A 83 24.24 -12.85 -16.26
N PHE A 84 22.93 -12.97 -16.03
CA PHE A 84 21.96 -11.90 -16.09
C PHE A 84 20.74 -12.26 -15.24
N ALA A 85 19.97 -11.25 -14.82
CA ALA A 85 18.66 -11.45 -14.19
C ALA A 85 17.55 -11.34 -15.23
N TRP A 86 16.58 -12.25 -15.16
CA TRP A 86 15.36 -12.13 -15.95
C TRP A 86 14.46 -11.11 -15.27
N LEU A 87 13.86 -10.22 -16.05
CA LEU A 87 12.88 -9.25 -15.57
C LEU A 87 11.50 -9.87 -15.72
N ASP A 88 10.79 -10.01 -14.61
CA ASP A 88 9.41 -10.45 -14.56
C ASP A 88 8.45 -9.26 -14.48
N ASP A 89 7.16 -9.56 -14.34
CA ASP A 89 6.15 -8.52 -14.24
C ASP A 89 6.13 -7.83 -12.88
N ASP A 90 6.62 -8.49 -11.82
CA ASP A 90 6.79 -7.91 -10.48
C ASP A 90 7.68 -6.65 -10.56
N TRP A 91 8.87 -6.79 -11.17
CA TRP A 91 9.79 -5.67 -11.36
C TRP A 91 9.29 -4.65 -12.39
N TYR A 92 8.67 -5.12 -13.49
CA TYR A 92 8.27 -4.23 -14.57
C TYR A 92 7.21 -3.21 -14.15
N TYR A 93 6.27 -3.58 -13.28
CA TYR A 93 5.23 -2.63 -12.84
C TYR A 93 5.80 -1.52 -11.95
N GLU A 94 6.87 -1.78 -11.20
CA GLU A 94 7.60 -0.74 -10.48
C GLU A 94 8.26 0.25 -11.45
N MET A 95 8.82 -0.23 -12.56
CA MET A 95 9.36 0.67 -13.60
C MET A 95 8.27 1.50 -14.25
N CYS A 96 7.09 0.91 -14.49
CA CYS A 96 5.94 1.67 -14.97
C CYS A 96 5.57 2.78 -13.99
N ALA A 97 5.49 2.49 -12.69
CA ALA A 97 5.20 3.48 -11.66
C ALA A 97 6.28 4.56 -11.58
N LEU A 98 7.57 4.18 -11.57
CA LEU A 98 8.70 5.10 -11.55
C LEU A 98 8.67 6.05 -12.75
N ARG A 99 8.44 5.51 -13.96
CA ARG A 99 8.29 6.33 -15.17
C ARG A 99 7.08 7.26 -15.09
N GLY A 100 6.00 6.81 -14.44
CA GLY A 100 4.85 7.64 -14.12
C GLY A 100 5.22 8.82 -13.21
N PHE A 101 5.95 8.58 -12.13
CA PHE A 101 6.44 9.66 -11.24
C PHE A 101 7.38 10.64 -11.95
N GLU A 102 8.24 10.18 -12.87
CA GLU A 102 9.06 11.07 -13.70
C GLU A 102 8.22 11.96 -14.61
N LYS A 103 7.09 11.45 -15.12
CA LYS A 103 6.22 12.14 -16.08
C LYS A 103 5.23 13.10 -15.41
N TYR A 104 4.59 12.66 -14.32
CA TYR A 104 3.49 13.38 -13.65
C TYR A 104 3.92 14.04 -12.33
N GLY A 105 5.13 13.75 -11.84
CA GLY A 105 5.63 14.24 -10.56
C GLY A 105 5.26 13.36 -9.37
N ILE A 106 5.80 13.68 -8.19
CA ILE A 106 5.63 12.87 -6.96
C ILE A 106 4.18 12.76 -6.49
N ASP A 107 3.32 13.71 -6.90
CA ASP A 107 1.90 13.75 -6.55
C ASP A 107 0.99 12.96 -7.50
N MET A 108 1.57 12.22 -8.45
CA MET A 108 0.86 11.40 -9.45
C MET A 108 -0.37 10.70 -8.85
N ASN A 109 -1.50 10.83 -9.53
CA ASN A 109 -2.75 10.19 -9.14
C ASN A 109 -2.94 8.81 -9.80
N ILE A 110 -3.95 8.07 -9.34
CA ILE A 110 -4.18 6.70 -9.79
C ILE A 110 -4.62 6.61 -11.26
N ASP A 111 -5.34 7.61 -11.76
CA ASP A 111 -5.76 7.63 -13.16
C ASP A 111 -4.57 7.96 -14.09
N GLU A 112 -3.64 8.80 -13.64
CA GLU A 112 -2.36 9.04 -14.31
C GLU A 112 -1.47 7.78 -14.32
N LEU A 113 -1.41 7.04 -13.22
CA LEU A 113 -0.77 5.72 -13.19
C LEU A 113 -1.47 4.75 -14.17
N GLY A 114 -2.80 4.79 -14.26
CA GLY A 114 -3.55 4.02 -15.25
C GLY A 114 -3.21 4.39 -16.69
N GLN A 115 -3.02 5.68 -16.99
CA GLN A 115 -2.53 6.13 -18.29
C GLN A 115 -1.11 5.61 -18.54
N GLN A 116 -0.24 5.65 -17.54
CA GLN A 116 1.11 5.12 -17.64
C GLN A 116 1.11 3.60 -17.92
N TRP A 117 0.18 2.85 -17.31
CA TRP A 117 -0.02 1.42 -17.58
C TRP A 117 -0.50 1.16 -19.00
N LEU A 118 -1.38 2.01 -19.54
CA LEU A 118 -1.81 1.94 -20.95
C LEU A 118 -0.66 2.21 -21.91
N ASP A 119 0.10 3.28 -21.66
CA ASP A 119 1.21 3.72 -22.52
C ASP A 119 2.31 2.65 -22.64
N ASN A 120 2.49 1.81 -21.62
CA ASN A 120 3.58 0.83 -21.53
C ASN A 120 3.08 -0.63 -21.49
N ASN A 121 1.77 -0.85 -21.64
CA ASN A 121 1.16 -2.18 -21.59
C ASN A 121 1.52 -2.96 -20.30
N CYS A 122 1.46 -2.28 -19.15
CA CYS A 122 1.73 -2.87 -17.84
C CYS A 122 0.51 -3.69 -17.39
N GLY A 123 0.70 -5.00 -17.21
CA GLY A 123 -0.36 -5.92 -16.78
C GLY A 123 -0.43 -7.17 -17.66
N SER A 124 0.36 -8.18 -17.31
CA SER A 124 0.44 -9.48 -18.01
C SER A 124 -0.35 -10.59 -17.32
N TRP A 125 -0.45 -10.58 -15.99
CA TRP A 125 -1.05 -11.69 -15.23
C TRP A 125 -2.08 -11.26 -14.17
N GLY A 126 -2.94 -12.21 -13.79
CA GLY A 126 -3.83 -12.10 -12.64
C GLY A 126 -4.65 -10.80 -12.59
N SER A 127 -4.55 -10.10 -11.47
CA SER A 127 -5.27 -8.84 -11.26
C SER A 127 -4.73 -7.71 -12.14
N SER A 128 -3.45 -7.70 -12.47
CA SER A 128 -2.84 -6.69 -13.34
C SER A 128 -3.31 -6.82 -14.79
N ALA A 129 -3.45 -8.04 -15.31
CA ALA A 129 -4.01 -8.27 -16.65
C ALA A 129 -5.44 -7.74 -16.78
N ILE A 130 -6.29 -8.03 -15.79
CA ILE A 130 -7.68 -7.55 -15.76
C ILE A 130 -7.72 -6.03 -15.60
N ALA A 131 -6.85 -5.45 -14.77
CA ALA A 131 -6.73 -3.99 -14.65
C ALA A 131 -6.36 -3.34 -16.00
N LEU A 132 -5.39 -3.89 -16.73
CA LEU A 132 -5.00 -3.38 -18.05
C LEU A 132 -6.14 -3.52 -19.08
N GLU A 133 -6.85 -4.64 -19.08
CA GLU A 133 -8.03 -4.82 -19.95
C GLU A 133 -9.13 -3.82 -19.62
N ASN A 134 -9.39 -3.56 -18.34
CA ASN A 134 -10.34 -2.56 -17.86
C ASN A 134 -9.94 -1.15 -18.33
N LEU A 135 -8.68 -0.78 -18.18
CA LEU A 135 -8.13 0.49 -18.67
C LEU A 135 -8.32 0.61 -20.20
N LYS A 136 -8.02 -0.45 -20.96
CA LYS A 136 -8.21 -0.50 -22.43
C LYS A 136 -9.68 -0.34 -22.85
N ARG A 137 -10.62 -0.70 -21.98
CA ARG A 137 -12.06 -0.49 -22.15
C ARG A 137 -12.54 0.90 -21.72
N GLY A 138 -11.64 1.77 -21.24
CA GLY A 138 -11.96 3.11 -20.78
C GLY A 138 -12.47 3.18 -19.34
N ILE A 139 -12.33 2.11 -18.55
CA ILE A 139 -12.57 2.18 -17.10
C ILE A 139 -11.42 2.99 -16.48
N PRO A 140 -11.69 4.03 -15.68
CA PRO A 140 -10.65 4.84 -15.07
C PRO A 140 -9.77 4.02 -14.11
N GLY A 141 -8.51 4.41 -13.92
CA GLY A 141 -7.56 3.72 -13.06
C GLY A 141 -8.05 3.56 -11.62
N SER A 142 -8.76 4.55 -11.09
CA SER A 142 -9.44 4.52 -9.80
C SER A 142 -10.45 3.37 -9.63
N MET A 143 -10.94 2.80 -10.74
CA MET A 143 -11.92 1.69 -10.77
C MET A 143 -11.37 0.41 -11.40
N ALA A 144 -10.18 0.43 -12.00
CA ALA A 144 -9.61 -0.70 -12.74
C ALA A 144 -9.32 -1.92 -11.84
N GLY A 145 -8.87 -1.70 -10.60
CA GLY A 145 -8.64 -2.72 -9.58
C GLY A 145 -9.83 -2.97 -8.64
N HIS A 146 -10.94 -2.26 -8.80
CA HIS A 146 -12.09 -2.34 -7.89
C HIS A 146 -12.80 -3.72 -8.00
N PRO A 147 -13.35 -4.30 -6.90
CA PRO A 147 -13.99 -5.61 -6.92
C PRO A 147 -15.14 -5.78 -7.91
N SER A 148 -15.80 -4.69 -8.27
CA SER A 148 -16.86 -4.70 -9.29
C SER A 148 -16.34 -4.91 -10.71
N ASN A 149 -15.07 -4.62 -10.97
CA ASN A 149 -14.45 -4.68 -12.31
C ASN A 149 -13.30 -5.70 -12.38
N ASN A 150 -12.72 -6.09 -11.25
CA ASN A 150 -11.57 -6.98 -11.20
C ASN A 150 -11.82 -8.13 -10.23
N ARG A 151 -12.13 -9.33 -10.76
CA ARG A 151 -12.39 -10.54 -9.95
C ARG A 151 -11.20 -11.02 -9.12
N TYR A 152 -9.99 -10.55 -9.40
CA TYR A 152 -8.76 -10.91 -8.70
C TYR A 152 -8.27 -9.78 -7.77
N TRP A 153 -9.13 -8.84 -7.41
CA TRP A 153 -8.81 -7.67 -6.59
C TRP A 153 -8.06 -7.98 -5.27
N TRP A 154 -8.22 -9.18 -4.72
CA TRP A 154 -7.66 -9.64 -3.44
C TRP A 154 -6.28 -10.31 -3.55
N THR A 155 -5.75 -10.49 -4.76
CA THR A 155 -4.46 -11.15 -4.95
C THR A 155 -3.28 -10.23 -4.62
N ILE A 156 -2.07 -10.79 -4.61
CA ILE A 156 -0.82 -10.12 -4.26
C ILE A 156 -0.41 -8.96 -5.21
N GLY A 157 -1.18 -8.69 -6.26
CA GLY A 157 -0.94 -7.67 -7.29
C GLY A 157 -0.31 -6.35 -6.80
N PRO A 158 -0.90 -5.67 -5.80
CA PRO A 158 -0.36 -4.42 -5.30
C PRO A 158 0.90 -4.57 -4.45
N VAL A 159 1.14 -5.75 -3.88
CA VAL A 159 2.17 -6.00 -2.87
C VAL A 159 3.54 -6.13 -3.51
N PHE A 160 3.69 -6.95 -4.56
CA PHE A 160 5.00 -7.22 -5.15
C PHE A 160 5.64 -6.00 -5.83
N SER A 161 4.85 -4.95 -6.12
CA SER A 161 5.32 -3.69 -6.69
C SER A 161 5.27 -2.55 -5.68
N ALA A 162 5.15 -2.85 -4.37
CA ALA A 162 5.04 -1.83 -3.33
C ALA A 162 6.40 -1.28 -2.89
N ASP A 163 7.48 -2.01 -3.18
CA ASP A 163 8.86 -1.70 -2.83
C ASP A 163 9.26 -0.29 -3.28
N ILE A 164 8.91 0.09 -4.52
CA ILE A 164 9.14 1.42 -5.06
C ILE A 164 8.59 2.55 -4.19
N TYR A 165 7.44 2.38 -3.54
CA TYR A 165 6.86 3.43 -2.70
C TYR A 165 7.64 3.61 -1.39
N GLY A 166 8.19 2.51 -0.86
CA GLY A 166 9.11 2.55 0.28
C GLY A 166 10.43 3.22 -0.09
N ALA A 167 10.99 2.86 -1.25
CA ALA A 167 12.24 3.41 -1.77
C ALA A 167 12.15 4.91 -2.09
N LEU A 168 11.01 5.38 -2.61
CA LEU A 168 10.75 6.80 -2.90
C LEU A 168 10.54 7.64 -1.63
N ALA A 169 10.19 7.02 -0.51
CA ALA A 169 9.94 7.68 0.77
C ALA A 169 10.80 7.09 1.90
N PRO A 170 12.14 7.17 1.81
CA PRO A 170 13.04 6.55 2.79
C PRO A 170 12.86 7.18 4.17
N ALA A 171 12.77 6.36 5.22
CA ALA A 171 12.51 6.76 6.61
C ALA A 171 11.21 7.58 6.82
N MET A 172 10.28 7.53 5.87
CA MET A 172 8.98 8.21 5.91
C MET A 172 7.83 7.21 5.69
N PRO A 173 7.61 6.27 6.63
CA PRO A 173 6.70 5.14 6.42
C PRO A 173 5.25 5.57 6.19
N ASN A 174 4.81 6.68 6.78
CA ASN A 174 3.47 7.22 6.56
C ASN A 174 3.29 7.74 5.12
N VAL A 175 4.35 8.29 4.53
CA VAL A 175 4.35 8.76 3.13
C VAL A 175 4.34 7.56 2.19
N ALA A 176 5.20 6.57 2.43
CA ALA A 176 5.22 5.31 1.68
C ALA A 176 3.86 4.59 1.72
N ALA A 177 3.28 4.47 2.92
CA ALA A 177 1.96 3.89 3.15
C ALA A 177 0.86 4.65 2.40
N ALA A 178 0.89 5.99 2.39
CA ALA A 178 -0.08 6.79 1.66
C ALA A 178 0.02 6.59 0.14
N MET A 179 1.25 6.52 -0.40
CA MET A 179 1.50 6.22 -1.81
C MET A 179 0.97 4.84 -2.18
N ALA A 180 1.33 3.79 -1.43
CA ALA A 180 0.86 2.43 -1.65
C ALA A 180 -0.66 2.31 -1.55
N ARG A 181 -1.28 2.97 -0.56
CA ARG A 181 -2.74 3.00 -0.37
C ARG A 181 -3.47 3.63 -1.57
N LYS A 182 -2.88 4.68 -2.13
CA LYS A 182 -3.45 5.45 -3.25
C LYS A 182 -3.28 4.69 -4.56
N LEU A 183 -2.06 4.27 -4.86
CA LEU A 183 -1.65 3.77 -6.17
C LEU A 183 -1.80 2.26 -6.31
N GLY A 184 -1.67 1.48 -5.23
CA GLY A 184 -1.92 0.03 -5.23
C GLY A 184 -3.35 -0.37 -5.59
N LYS A 185 -4.29 0.60 -5.58
CA LYS A 185 -5.67 0.36 -6.04
C LYS A 185 -5.79 0.15 -7.56
N ILE A 186 -4.72 0.39 -8.32
CA ILE A 186 -4.72 0.23 -9.78
C ILE A 186 -5.09 -1.19 -10.20
N ASN A 187 -4.63 -2.20 -9.45
CA ASN A 187 -4.86 -3.62 -9.70
C ASN A 187 -5.33 -4.40 -8.47
N GLY A 188 -5.62 -3.76 -7.34
CA GLY A 188 -6.13 -4.46 -6.15
C GLY A 188 -7.06 -3.63 -5.27
N HIS A 189 -7.60 -4.26 -4.23
CA HIS A 189 -8.52 -3.64 -3.29
C HIS A 189 -8.42 -4.26 -1.89
N ALA A 190 -8.92 -3.56 -0.87
CA ALA A 190 -8.97 -4.00 0.54
C ALA A 190 -7.66 -4.67 1.00
N GLU A 191 -7.68 -5.95 1.38
CA GLU A 191 -6.53 -6.65 1.97
C GLU A 191 -5.29 -6.69 1.07
N ALA A 192 -5.47 -6.70 -0.25
CA ALA A 192 -4.35 -6.65 -1.20
C ALA A 192 -3.59 -5.31 -1.08
N VAL A 193 -4.34 -4.21 -0.94
CA VAL A 193 -3.78 -2.87 -0.75
C VAL A 193 -3.25 -2.71 0.68
N ASP A 194 -3.87 -3.31 1.68
CA ASP A 194 -3.34 -3.34 3.05
C ASP A 194 -1.97 -4.02 3.10
N GLY A 195 -1.79 -5.12 2.37
CA GLY A 195 -0.49 -5.78 2.21
C GLY A 195 0.56 -4.86 1.59
N ALA A 196 0.21 -4.12 0.54
CA ALA A 196 1.12 -3.16 -0.11
C ALA A 196 1.51 -2.01 0.82
N VAL A 197 0.55 -1.52 1.61
CA VAL A 197 0.77 -0.46 2.61
C VAL A 197 1.75 -0.93 3.69
N PHE A 198 1.57 -2.16 4.17
CA PHE A 198 2.48 -2.76 5.13
C PHE A 198 3.89 -2.90 4.56
N LEU A 199 4.03 -3.46 3.36
CA LEU A 199 5.34 -3.70 2.75
C LEU A 199 6.08 -2.39 2.42
N ALA A 200 5.40 -1.41 1.81
CA ALA A 200 5.98 -0.10 1.53
C ALA A 200 6.47 0.61 2.80
N GLY A 201 5.68 0.53 3.88
CA GLY A 201 6.08 1.06 5.19
C GLY A 201 7.30 0.35 5.78
N ALA A 202 7.35 -0.99 5.69
CA ALA A 202 8.47 -1.78 6.16
C ALA A 202 9.76 -1.47 5.40
N ILE A 203 9.69 -1.34 4.08
CA ILE A 203 10.84 -0.97 3.23
C ILE A 203 11.30 0.45 3.53
N SER A 204 10.36 1.39 3.70
CA SER A 204 10.68 2.76 4.11
C SER A 204 11.45 2.81 5.43
N LEU A 205 11.04 2.01 6.43
CA LEU A 205 11.72 1.89 7.73
C LEU A 205 13.08 1.21 7.66
N ALA A 206 13.38 0.49 6.58
CA ALA A 206 14.67 -0.15 6.38
C ALA A 206 15.76 0.82 5.91
N PHE A 207 15.46 2.11 5.72
CA PHE A 207 16.42 3.18 5.42
C PHE A 207 16.96 3.86 6.68
#